data_AF-A0A3D0D0U7-F1
#
_entry.id   AF-A0A3D0D0U7-F1
#
_cell.length_a   1.000
_cell.length_b   1.000
_cell.length_c   1.000
_cell.angle_alpha   90.00
_cell.angle_beta   90.00
_cell.angle_gamma   90.00
#
_symmetry.space_group_name_H-M   'P 1'
#
loop_
_entity.id
_entity.type
_entity.pdbx_description
1 polymer ?
#
loop_
_entity_poly.entity_id
_entity_poly.type
_entity_poly.pdbx_seq_one_letter_code
_entity_poly.pdbx_strand_id
1 'polypeptide(L)'
;MPTPARITRARARRYGGEVQEALRIAWEAANFICAKRLVPFLGELVPSLERHGHLNVSDGTRAQLVAISPATADRLLRRYREGDTPRGLSTTKAGTLLKHQVPVRTFADWNDVTPGFLEADLVAHCGTSVEGS
;
A
#
# COMPACT_ATOMS: atom_id res chain seq x y z
N MET A 1 49.59 -1.18 13.59
CA MET A 1 48.81 -2.35 13.14
C MET A 1 47.83 -1.87 12.08
N PRO A 2 47.86 -2.37 10.82
CA PRO A 2 46.82 -2.01 9.85
C PRO A 2 45.51 -2.70 10.23
N THR A 3 44.40 -1.96 10.19
CA THR A 3 43.06 -2.47 10.44
C THR A 3 42.67 -3.44 9.32
N PRO A 4 42.14 -4.65 9.62
CA PRO A 4 41.77 -5.59 8.56
C PRO A 4 40.66 -5.01 7.69
N ALA A 5 40.89 -5.00 6.38
CA ALA A 5 39.91 -4.52 5.41
C ALA A 5 38.64 -5.39 5.45
N ARG A 6 37.49 -4.74 5.60
CA ARG A 6 36.19 -5.41 5.63
C ARG A 6 35.85 -5.96 4.25
N ILE A 7 35.93 -7.28 4.08
CA ILE A 7 35.51 -7.97 2.85
C ILE A 7 33.99 -7.82 2.73
N THR A 8 33.55 -6.97 1.80
CA THR A 8 32.13 -6.85 1.43
C THR A 8 31.90 -7.68 0.17
N ARG A 9 31.44 -8.93 0.34
CA ARG A 9 30.93 -9.71 -0.80
C ARG A 9 29.53 -9.21 -1.13
N ALA A 10 29.34 -8.72 -2.35
CA ALA A 10 28.01 -8.43 -2.87
C ALA A 10 27.19 -9.73 -2.87
N ARG A 11 26.18 -9.81 -2.01
CA ARG A 11 25.29 -10.97 -1.94
C ARG A 11 24.48 -11.01 -3.23
N ALA A 12 24.42 -12.18 -3.89
CA ALA A 12 23.56 -12.35 -5.06
C ALA A 12 22.12 -11.95 -4.72
N ARG A 13 21.52 -11.08 -5.55
CA ARG A 13 20.14 -10.62 -5.31
C ARG A 13 19.17 -11.77 -5.56
N ARG A 14 18.55 -12.27 -4.50
CA ARG A 14 17.52 -13.33 -4.57
C ARG A 14 16.27 -12.90 -5.34
N TYR A 15 15.91 -11.62 -5.25
CA TYR A 15 14.72 -11.06 -5.89
C TYR A 15 15.15 -10.15 -7.05
N GLY A 16 15.16 -10.71 -8.26
CA GLY A 16 15.54 -10.03 -9.49
C GLY A 16 14.53 -8.96 -9.94
N GLY A 17 14.77 -8.39 -11.12
CA GLY A 17 13.90 -7.35 -11.70
C GLY A 17 12.48 -7.85 -11.93
N GLU A 18 12.32 -9.07 -12.46
CA GLU A 18 11.00 -9.68 -12.71
C GLU A 18 10.15 -9.78 -11.45
N VAL A 19 10.73 -10.22 -10.32
CA VAL A 19 9.99 -10.30 -9.05
C VAL A 19 9.62 -8.92 -8.54
N GLN A 20 10.52 -7.94 -8.68
CA GLN A 20 10.24 -6.58 -8.23
C GLN A 20 9.10 -5.94 -9.02
N GLU A 21 9.06 -6.20 -10.32
CA GLU A 21 8.02 -5.70 -11.21
C GLU A 21 6.68 -6.40 -10.94
N ALA A 22 6.68 -7.72 -10.84
CA ALA A 22 5.47 -8.47 -10.48
C ALA A 22 4.93 -8.08 -9.10
N LEU A 23 5.81 -7.85 -8.13
CA LEU A 23 5.42 -7.35 -6.81
C LEU A 23 4.82 -5.94 -6.87
N ARG A 24 5.35 -5.06 -7.73
CA ARG A 24 4.81 -3.71 -7.96
C ARG A 24 3.38 -3.80 -8.52
N ILE A 25 3.16 -4.60 -9.56
CA ILE A 25 1.84 -4.81 -10.18
C ILE A 25 0.84 -5.35 -9.16
N ALA A 26 1.23 -6.35 -8.36
CA ALA A 26 0.37 -6.90 -7.31
C ALA A 26 0.03 -5.86 -6.23
N TRP A 27 1.00 -5.02 -5.86
CA TRP A 27 0.81 -3.95 -4.88
C TRP A 27 -0.13 -2.84 -5.39
N GLU A 28 -0.01 -2.47 -6.66
CA GLU A 28 -0.91 -1.53 -7.36
C GLU A 28 -2.34 -2.06 -7.44
N ALA A 29 -2.52 -3.32 -7.85
CA ALA A 29 -3.82 -3.98 -7.90
C ALA A 29 -4.48 -4.05 -6.50
N ALA A 30 -3.68 -4.07 -5.44
CA ALA A 30 -4.15 -4.05 -4.06
C ALA A 30 -4.28 -2.63 -3.47
N ASN A 31 -4.33 -1.58 -4.30
CA ASN A 31 -4.45 -0.18 -3.87
C ASN A 31 -3.37 0.22 -2.85
N PHE A 32 -2.14 -0.20 -3.10
CA PHE A 32 -0.96 0.22 -2.35
C PHE A 32 -0.97 -0.14 -0.84
N ILE A 33 -1.69 -1.18 -0.42
CA ILE A 33 -1.68 -1.64 0.98
C ILE A 33 -0.27 -1.95 1.50
N CYS A 34 -0.06 -1.81 2.81
CA CYS A 34 1.24 -2.09 3.42
C CYS A 34 1.68 -3.56 3.22
N ALA A 35 2.99 -3.81 3.14
CA ALA A 35 3.51 -5.15 2.82
C ALA A 35 3.08 -6.23 3.83
N LYS A 36 2.86 -5.85 5.10
CA LYS A 36 2.34 -6.76 6.14
C LYS A 36 0.95 -7.32 5.81
N ARG A 37 0.13 -6.56 5.08
CA ARG A 37 -1.20 -7.00 4.60
C ARG A 37 -1.11 -7.64 3.22
N LEU A 38 -0.24 -7.11 2.35
CA LEU A 38 -0.07 -7.64 0.99
C LEU A 38 0.47 -9.07 0.99
N VAL A 39 1.57 -9.32 1.71
CA VAL A 39 2.32 -10.58 1.59
C VAL A 39 1.48 -11.82 1.89
N PRO A 40 0.69 -11.90 2.99
CA PRO A 40 -0.19 -13.04 3.23
C PRO A 40 -1.21 -13.28 2.12
N PHE A 41 -1.60 -12.22 1.40
CA PHE A 41 -2.61 -12.27 0.34
C PHE A 41 -2.02 -12.60 -1.05
N LEU A 42 -0.69 -12.54 -1.23
CA LEU A 42 -0.04 -12.81 -2.52
C LEU A 42 -0.34 -14.21 -3.07
N GLY A 43 -0.56 -15.19 -2.20
CA GLY A 43 -0.89 -16.56 -2.61
C GLY A 43 -2.21 -16.67 -3.39
N GLU A 44 -3.18 -15.79 -3.11
CA GLU A 44 -4.46 -15.73 -3.81
C GLU A 44 -4.45 -14.68 -4.93
N LEU A 45 -3.83 -13.53 -4.66
CA LEU A 45 -3.78 -12.41 -5.58
C LEU A 45 -3.00 -12.72 -6.86
N VAL A 46 -1.83 -13.36 -6.76
CA VAL A 46 -0.98 -13.65 -7.95
C VAL A 46 -1.72 -14.56 -8.95
N PRO A 47 -2.31 -15.71 -8.56
CA PRO A 47 -3.11 -16.53 -9.47
C PRO A 47 -4.31 -15.80 -10.08
N SER A 48 -4.96 -14.92 -9.31
CA SER A 48 -6.08 -14.12 -9.81
C SER A 48 -5.64 -13.16 -10.92
N LEU A 49 -4.52 -12.44 -10.71
CA LEU A 49 -3.96 -11.53 -11.69
C LEU A 49 -3.54 -12.24 -12.99
N GLU A 50 -2.97 -13.44 -12.89
CA GLU A 50 -2.63 -14.25 -14.06
C GLU A 50 -3.87 -14.73 -14.82
N ARG A 51 -4.90 -15.20 -14.10
CA ARG A 51 -6.17 -15.65 -14.71
C ARG A 51 -6.83 -14.54 -15.53
N HIS A 52 -6.73 -13.31 -15.07
CA HIS A 52 -7.31 -12.14 -15.73
C HIS A 52 -6.34 -11.45 -16.71
N GLY A 53 -5.14 -12.00 -16.93
CA GLY A 53 -4.16 -11.47 -17.88
C GLY A 53 -3.45 -10.19 -17.43
N HIS A 54 -3.54 -9.83 -16.15
CA HIS A 54 -2.86 -8.67 -15.57
C HIS A 54 -1.42 -8.96 -15.13
N LEU A 55 -1.04 -10.24 -15.04
CA LEU A 55 0.31 -10.66 -14.68
C LEU A 55 0.71 -11.89 -15.49
N ASN A 56 1.95 -11.94 -15.97
CA ASN A 56 2.52 -13.12 -16.61
C ASN A 56 3.93 -13.35 -16.06
N VAL A 57 4.11 -14.39 -15.25
CA VAL A 57 5.36 -14.67 -14.55
C VAL A 57 5.77 -16.13 -14.69
N SER A 58 7.07 -16.39 -14.65
CA SER A 58 7.59 -17.76 -14.58
C SER A 58 7.25 -18.41 -13.24
N ASP A 59 7.25 -19.74 -13.19
CA ASP A 59 7.04 -20.49 -11.93
C ASP A 59 8.07 -20.13 -10.85
N GLY A 60 9.30 -19.82 -11.27
CA GLY A 60 10.35 -19.34 -10.36
C GLY A 60 10.00 -18.00 -9.73
N THR A 61 9.51 -17.07 -10.53
CA THR A 61 9.06 -15.74 -10.06
C THR A 61 7.82 -15.86 -9.17
N ARG A 62 6.84 -16.70 -9.53
CA ARG A 62 5.67 -17.02 -8.69
C ARG A 62 6.08 -17.55 -7.32
N ALA A 63 6.97 -18.54 -7.27
CA ALA A 63 7.44 -19.12 -6.02
C ALA A 63 8.16 -18.08 -5.15
N GLN A 64 8.94 -17.19 -5.76
CA GLN A 64 9.61 -16.11 -5.05
C GLN A 64 8.64 -15.06 -4.50
N LEU A 65 7.57 -14.72 -5.23
CA LEU A 65 6.53 -13.79 -4.77
C LEU A 65 5.80 -14.33 -3.54
N VAL A 66 5.36 -15.58 -3.56
CA VAL A 66 4.62 -16.18 -2.44
C VAL A 66 5.52 -16.43 -1.22
N ALA A 67 6.82 -16.65 -1.44
CA ALA A 67 7.79 -16.85 -0.36
C ALA A 67 8.40 -15.55 0.21
N ILE A 68 8.09 -14.38 -0.36
CA ILE A 68 8.70 -13.12 0.07
C ILE A 68 8.25 -12.76 1.48
N SER A 69 9.17 -12.27 2.32
CA SER A 69 8.79 -11.77 3.64
C SER A 69 8.26 -10.33 3.57
N PRO A 70 7.36 -9.91 4.49
CA PRO A 70 6.85 -8.53 4.55
C PRO A 70 7.97 -7.48 4.58
N ALA A 71 9.00 -7.71 5.39
CA ALA A 71 10.13 -6.79 5.49
C ALA A 71 10.95 -6.69 4.20
N THR A 72 10.99 -7.75 3.39
CA THR A 72 11.66 -7.70 2.08
C THR A 72 10.80 -7.00 1.05
N ALA A 73 9.51 -7.32 1.01
CA ALA A 73 8.56 -6.63 0.15
C ALA A 73 8.55 -5.12 0.42
N ASP A 74 8.53 -4.67 1.67
CA ASP A 74 8.63 -3.25 2.01
C ASP A 74 9.91 -2.60 1.48
N ARG A 75 11.07 -3.26 1.61
CA ARG A 75 12.34 -2.74 1.05
C ARG A 75 12.31 -2.64 -0.47
N LEU A 76 11.74 -3.63 -1.15
CA LEU A 76 11.64 -3.65 -2.61
C LEU A 76 10.64 -2.61 -3.12
N LEU A 77 9.53 -2.39 -2.38
CA LEU A 77 8.51 -1.41 -2.74
C LEU A 77 8.89 0.02 -2.39
N ARG A 78 9.86 0.25 -1.49
CA ARG A 78 10.27 1.59 -1.06
C ARG A 78 10.65 2.50 -2.23
N ARG A 79 11.38 1.99 -3.22
CA ARG A 79 11.77 2.74 -4.43
C ARG A 79 10.57 3.22 -5.26
N TYR A 80 9.47 2.48 -5.25
CA TYR A 80 8.24 2.85 -5.96
C TYR A 80 7.41 3.84 -5.15
N ARG A 81 7.46 3.74 -3.81
CA ARG A 81 6.77 4.71 -2.94
C ARG A 81 7.32 6.13 -3.06
N GLU A 82 8.63 6.26 -3.22
CA GLU A 82 9.30 7.56 -3.32
C GLU A 82 9.00 8.28 -4.64
N GLY A 83 8.64 7.55 -5.71
CA GLY A 83 8.33 8.10 -7.03
C GLY A 83 6.84 8.24 -7.34
N ASP A 84 6.01 7.28 -6.89
CA ASP A 84 4.65 7.10 -7.40
C ASP A 84 3.54 7.14 -6.35
N THR A 85 3.83 7.29 -5.05
CA THR A 85 2.72 7.35 -4.06
C THR A 85 1.98 8.67 -4.21
N PRO A 86 0.71 8.69 -4.65
CA PRO A 86 -0.11 9.88 -4.50
C PRO A 86 -0.33 10.00 -2.99
N ARG A 87 0.29 10.98 -2.34
CA ARG A 87 -0.25 11.45 -1.07
C ARG A 87 -1.71 11.78 -1.36
N GLY A 88 -2.64 11.20 -0.60
CA GLY A 88 -4.07 11.38 -0.83
C GLY A 88 -4.37 12.85 -1.06
N LEU A 89 -4.91 13.16 -2.24
CA LEU A 89 -5.21 14.53 -2.60
C LEU A 89 -6.34 15.01 -1.70
N SER A 90 -6.02 15.94 -0.81
CA SER A 90 -7.02 16.50 0.11
C SER A 90 -7.68 17.70 -0.56
N THR A 91 -8.98 17.63 -0.76
CA THR A 91 -9.81 18.80 -1.14
C THR A 91 -10.14 19.67 0.05
N THR A 92 -9.91 19.18 1.27
CA THR A 92 -10.11 19.91 2.51
C THR A 92 -8.78 20.31 3.14
N LYS A 93 -8.72 21.50 3.73
CA LYS A 93 -7.64 21.90 4.64
C LYS A 93 -8.12 21.64 6.06
N ALA A 94 -7.29 21.04 6.90
CA ALA A 94 -7.61 20.89 8.31
C ALA A 94 -7.76 22.28 8.95
N GLY A 95 -9.00 22.69 9.24
CA GLY A 95 -9.28 23.91 9.99
C GLY A 95 -8.86 23.75 11.45
N THR A 96 -8.25 24.79 12.03
CA THR A 96 -7.60 24.73 13.35
C THR A 96 -8.57 24.79 14.54
N LEU A 97 -9.83 25.22 14.36
CA LEU A 97 -10.68 25.63 15.49
C LEU A 97 -11.91 24.75 15.75
N LEU A 98 -12.67 24.35 14.72
CA LEU A 98 -13.97 23.68 14.93
C LEU A 98 -13.86 22.15 15.13
N LYS A 99 -12.81 21.49 14.63
CA LYS A 99 -12.71 20.02 14.70
C LYS A 99 -12.58 19.49 16.14
N HIS A 100 -11.96 20.26 17.04
CA HIS A 100 -11.83 19.89 18.45
C HIS A 100 -13.14 20.08 19.24
N GLN A 101 -14.11 20.81 18.69
CA GLN A 101 -15.41 21.03 19.30
C GLN A 101 -16.43 19.95 18.91
N VAL A 102 -16.12 19.15 17.87
CA VAL A 102 -16.94 17.99 17.48
C VAL A 102 -16.37 16.76 18.21
N PRO A 103 -17.05 16.22 19.23
CA PRO A 103 -16.56 15.04 19.94
C PRO A 103 -16.52 13.84 19.00
N VAL A 104 -15.41 13.09 19.03
CA VAL A 104 -15.33 11.79 18.35
C VAL A 104 -16.20 10.81 19.11
N ARG A 105 -17.39 10.53 18.58
CA ARG A 105 -18.31 9.55 19.15
C ARG A 105 -17.83 8.15 18.81
N THR A 106 -17.78 7.28 19.81
CA THR A 106 -17.51 5.86 19.61
C THR A 106 -18.82 5.10 19.43
N PHE A 107 -18.74 3.81 19.09
CA PHE A 107 -19.90 2.94 18.91
C PHE A 107 -20.86 2.93 20.11
N ALA A 108 -20.38 3.25 21.32
CA ALA A 108 -21.17 3.28 22.55
C ALA A 108 -21.93 4.61 22.76
N ASP A 109 -21.58 5.67 22.03
CA ASP A 109 -22.08 7.03 22.25
C ASP A 109 -23.26 7.40 21.31
N TRP A 110 -23.74 6.44 20.53
CA TRP A 110 -24.77 6.63 19.51
C TRP A 110 -26.19 6.49 20.08
N ASN A 111 -26.66 7.52 20.78
CA ASN A 111 -28.01 7.54 21.39
C ASN A 111 -28.99 8.49 20.68
N ASP A 112 -28.57 9.19 19.62
CA ASP A 112 -29.39 10.17 18.90
C ASP A 112 -30.20 9.51 17.78
N VAL A 113 -31.29 8.84 18.16
CA VAL A 113 -32.32 8.27 17.26
C VAL A 113 -33.55 9.18 17.12
N THR A 114 -33.48 10.40 17.63
CA THR A 114 -34.58 11.37 17.57
C THR A 114 -34.62 12.04 16.19
N PRO A 115 -35.79 12.13 15.53
CA PRO A 115 -35.93 12.84 14.26
C PRO A 115 -35.44 14.29 14.35
N GLY A 116 -34.57 14.71 13.42
CA GLY A 116 -34.06 16.09 13.34
C GLY A 116 -32.54 16.22 13.36
N PHE A 117 -31.79 15.15 13.61
CA PHE A 117 -30.33 15.12 13.52
C PHE A 117 -29.87 14.51 12.19
N LEU A 118 -28.91 15.15 11.50
CA LEU A 118 -28.27 14.68 10.27
C LEU A 118 -26.77 14.93 10.36
N GLU A 119 -25.97 13.89 10.17
CA GLU A 119 -24.52 13.97 9.98
C GLU A 119 -24.20 13.55 8.54
N ALA A 120 -23.33 14.32 7.86
CA ALA A 120 -22.90 14.04 6.50
C ALA A 120 -21.36 14.06 6.44
N ASP A 121 -20.77 12.97 5.97
CA ASP A 121 -19.34 12.88 5.67
C ASP A 121 -19.12 12.97 4.16
N LEU A 122 -18.08 13.70 3.73
CA LEU A 122 -17.75 13.90 2.33
C LEU A 122 -16.45 13.16 2.00
N VAL A 123 -16.50 12.27 1.02
CA VAL A 123 -15.33 11.55 0.51
C VAL A 123 -14.95 12.11 -0.85
N ALA A 124 -13.71 12.59 -0.96
CA ALA A 124 -13.16 13.03 -2.25
C ALA A 124 -12.61 11.82 -3.01
N HIS A 125 -13.27 11.43 -4.11
CA HIS A 125 -12.77 10.40 -5.02
C HIS A 125 -11.81 11.01 -6.05
N CYS A 126 -10.61 11.35 -5.60
CA CYS A 126 -9.56 11.92 -6.45
C CYS A 126 -8.62 10.82 -6.95
N GLY A 127 -8.34 10.80 -8.25
CA GLY A 127 -7.26 9.99 -8.84
C GLY A 127 -5.92 10.69 -8.64
N THR A 128 -5.29 11.11 -9.74
CA THR A 128 -4.06 11.93 -9.73
C THR A 128 -4.32 13.43 -9.72
N SER A 129 -5.58 13.86 -9.86
CA SER A 129 -6.02 15.26 -9.80
C SER A 129 -7.27 15.43 -8.93
N VAL A 130 -7.47 16.64 -8.40
CA VAL A 130 -8.68 17.08 -7.67
C VAL A 130 -9.73 17.71 -8.58
N GLU A 131 -9.44 17.85 -9.87
CA GLU A 131 -10.28 18.59 -10.83
C GLU A 131 -11.56 17.84 -11.23
N GLY A 132 -11.70 16.56 -10.83
CA GLY A 132 -12.79 15.70 -11.27
C GLY A 132 -12.59 15.20 -12.70
N SER A 133 -13.29 14.12 -13.06
CA SER A 133 -13.29 13.55 -14.43
C SER A 133 -14.61 13.84 -15.13
#